data_AF-A0AA42FJF0-F1
#
_entry.id   AF-A0AA42FJF0-F1
#
_cell.length_a   1.000
_cell.length_b   1.000
_cell.length_c   1.000
_cell.angle_alpha   90.00
_cell.angle_beta   90.00
_cell.angle_gamma   90.00
#
_symmetry.space_group_name_H-M   'P 1'
#
loop_
_entity.id
_entity.type
_entity.pdbx_description
1 polymer ?
#
loop_
_entity_poly.entity_id
_entity_poly.type
_entity_poly.pdbx_seq_one_letter_code
_entity_poly.pdbx_strand_id
1 'polypeptide(L)'
;MRPQSRHYTDALPTIGHGTIAAIRKFKNNGEGLQWDTSAGKLIIGKDGDNYLVVIGDKRFSLSLVTTKAGYGVRYWYSCPYCRKRRAELYFSRKDLACRACWNFHYASQSENKLDRLRRKVRVGRFAIWGYSPDVSDLTKYVYNFRKPKGMRCATFDKLVAEQARLEEYYWQAFIPFVDKLTSGIKITIT
;
A
#
# COMPACT_ATOMS: atom_id res chain seq x y z
N MET A 1 -14.93 21.75 7.41
CA MET A 1 -14.08 20.70 6.79
C MET A 1 -14.71 20.32 5.46
N ARG A 2 -14.02 20.44 4.31
CA ARG A 2 -14.62 20.08 3.00
C ARG A 2 -14.84 18.57 2.95
N PRO A 3 -15.99 18.08 2.46
CA PRO A 3 -16.23 16.65 2.33
C PRO A 3 -15.21 16.01 1.39
N GLN A 4 -14.78 14.80 1.72
CA GLN A 4 -13.83 14.03 0.90
C GLN A 4 -14.50 13.66 -0.43
N SER A 5 -13.96 14.18 -1.54
CA SER A 5 -14.50 13.94 -2.89
C SER A 5 -13.92 12.71 -3.60
N ARG A 6 -12.82 12.16 -3.10
CA ARG A 6 -12.11 11.01 -3.70
C ARG A 6 -11.83 9.93 -2.67
N HIS A 7 -12.10 8.69 -3.05
CA HIS A 7 -11.70 7.50 -2.32
C HIS A 7 -10.46 6.90 -2.95
N TYR A 8 -9.51 6.47 -2.12
CA TYR A 8 -8.20 6.01 -2.56
C TYR A 8 -8.00 4.52 -2.33
N THR A 9 -7.12 3.92 -3.13
CA THR A 9 -6.81 2.48 -3.07
C THR A 9 -6.16 2.05 -1.75
N ASP A 10 -5.53 2.95 -1.01
CA ASP A 10 -4.91 2.68 0.29
C ASP A 10 -5.87 2.86 1.47
N ALA A 11 -7.11 3.30 1.22
CA ALA A 11 -8.08 3.59 2.28
C ALA A 11 -8.80 2.33 2.82
N LEU A 12 -8.78 1.21 2.09
CA LEU A 12 -9.47 -0.03 2.45
C LEU A 12 -8.55 -1.24 2.35
N PRO A 13 -8.81 -2.29 3.15
CA PRO A 13 -8.08 -3.54 3.03
C PRO A 13 -8.38 -4.22 1.69
N THR A 14 -7.42 -5.04 1.25
CA THR A 14 -7.48 -5.76 -0.02
C THR A 14 -7.19 -7.24 0.16
N ILE A 15 -7.72 -8.04 -0.77
CA ILE A 15 -7.26 -9.39 -1.02
C ILE A 15 -6.50 -9.41 -2.33
N GLY A 16 -5.29 -9.97 -2.31
CA GLY A 16 -4.36 -9.94 -3.44
C GLY A 16 -3.74 -11.29 -3.75
N HIS A 17 -2.60 -11.29 -4.45
CA HIS A 17 -1.91 -12.51 -4.86
C HIS A 17 -1.53 -13.44 -3.71
N GLY A 18 -1.16 -12.90 -2.54
CA GLY A 18 -0.88 -13.70 -1.34
C GLY A 18 -2.10 -14.48 -0.87
N THR A 19 -3.27 -13.85 -0.84
CA THR A 19 -4.54 -14.49 -0.51
C THR A 19 -4.91 -15.56 -1.54
N ILE A 20 -4.74 -15.31 -2.85
CA ILE A 20 -4.92 -16.34 -3.89
C ILE A 20 -4.04 -17.56 -3.62
N ALA A 21 -2.77 -17.34 -3.26
CA ALA A 21 -1.86 -18.44 -2.96
C ALA A 21 -2.32 -19.26 -1.74
N ALA A 22 -2.83 -18.59 -0.70
CA ALA A 22 -3.35 -19.23 0.50
C ALA A 22 -4.61 -20.07 0.21
N ILE A 23 -5.64 -19.48 -0.42
CA ILE A 23 -6.91 -20.18 -0.68
C ILE A 23 -6.75 -21.36 -1.65
N ARG A 24 -5.76 -21.32 -2.54
CA ARG A 24 -5.45 -22.45 -3.43
C ARG A 24 -4.82 -23.65 -2.72
N LYS A 25 -4.07 -23.40 -1.65
CA LYS A 25 -3.43 -24.46 -0.84
C LYS A 25 -4.35 -24.97 0.27
N PHE A 26 -5.43 -24.25 0.56
CA PHE A 26 -6.38 -24.56 1.61
C PHE A 26 -7.18 -25.84 1.28
N LYS A 27 -7.26 -26.74 2.26
CA LYS A 27 -8.10 -27.94 2.25
C LYS A 27 -9.34 -27.67 3.10
N ASN A 28 -10.51 -28.05 2.60
CA ASN A 28 -11.77 -27.77 3.28
C ASN A 28 -11.94 -28.72 4.48
N ASN A 29 -11.57 -28.25 5.67
CA ASN A 29 -11.66 -29.02 6.91
C ASN A 29 -12.83 -28.53 7.80
N GLY A 30 -13.78 -27.77 7.27
CA GLY A 30 -14.90 -27.17 8.02
C GLY A 30 -14.65 -25.76 8.54
N GLU A 31 -13.41 -25.26 8.51
CA GLU A 31 -13.05 -23.90 8.92
C GLU A 31 -12.42 -23.11 7.77
N GLY A 32 -12.93 -21.92 7.45
CA GLY A 32 -12.34 -21.04 6.43
C GLY A 32 -11.05 -20.36 6.89
N LEU A 33 -10.21 -19.93 5.94
CA LEU A 33 -9.04 -19.09 6.22
C LEU A 33 -9.46 -17.72 6.73
N GLN A 34 -8.79 -17.19 7.75
CA GLN A 34 -9.22 -15.98 8.46
C GLN A 34 -8.12 -14.92 8.47
N TRP A 35 -8.53 -13.66 8.31
CA TRP A 35 -7.66 -12.49 8.43
C TRP A 35 -8.36 -11.38 9.19
N ASP A 36 -7.65 -10.80 10.17
CA ASP A 36 -8.11 -9.60 10.86
C ASP A 36 -7.70 -8.36 10.07
N THR A 37 -8.69 -7.53 9.71
CA THR A 37 -8.46 -6.32 8.91
C THR A 37 -9.17 -5.12 9.51
N SER A 38 -8.84 -3.91 9.02
CA SER A 38 -9.53 -2.68 9.42
C SER A 38 -11.02 -2.68 9.09
N ALA A 39 -11.45 -3.45 8.08
CA ALA A 39 -12.85 -3.67 7.74
C ALA A 39 -13.50 -4.80 8.54
N GLY A 40 -12.82 -5.35 9.56
CA GLY A 40 -13.28 -6.49 10.36
C GLY A 40 -12.67 -7.81 9.91
N LYS A 41 -13.22 -8.89 10.47
CA LYS A 41 -12.73 -10.25 10.23
C LYS A 41 -13.20 -10.74 8.86
N LEU A 42 -12.24 -11.07 8.00
CA LEU A 42 -12.44 -11.67 6.69
C LEU A 42 -12.26 -13.18 6.81
N ILE A 43 -13.24 -13.95 6.39
CA ILE A 43 -13.16 -15.43 6.33
C ILE A 43 -13.36 -15.86 4.88
N ILE A 44 -12.49 -16.73 4.37
CA ILE A 44 -12.63 -17.33 3.04
C ILE A 44 -12.65 -18.86 3.15
N GLY A 45 -13.77 -19.46 2.80
CA GLY A 45 -13.96 -20.91 2.72
C GLY A 45 -14.11 -21.39 1.28
N LYS A 46 -14.05 -22.71 1.07
CA LYS A 46 -14.45 -23.32 -0.21
C LYS A 46 -15.95 -23.51 -0.27
N ASP A 47 -16.52 -23.27 -1.44
CA ASP A 47 -17.94 -23.48 -1.75
C ASP A 47 -18.07 -24.02 -3.18
N GLY A 48 -18.06 -25.35 -3.30
CA GLY A 48 -17.94 -26.04 -4.59
C GLY A 48 -16.68 -25.63 -5.36
N ASP A 49 -16.87 -25.15 -6.60
CA ASP A 49 -15.80 -24.64 -7.48
C ASP A 49 -15.40 -23.19 -7.16
N ASN A 50 -16.17 -22.51 -6.31
CA ASN A 50 -15.94 -21.14 -5.89
C ASN A 50 -15.44 -21.06 -4.44
N TYR A 51 -15.27 -19.83 -3.98
CA TYR A 51 -14.94 -19.51 -2.61
C TYR A 51 -16.08 -18.69 -1.99
N LEU A 52 -16.38 -18.95 -0.73
CA LEU A 52 -17.29 -18.14 0.07
C LEU A 52 -16.47 -17.15 0.88
N VAL A 53 -16.74 -15.87 0.71
CA VAL A 53 -16.14 -14.78 1.47
C VAL A 53 -17.15 -14.29 2.48
N VAL A 54 -16.78 -14.25 3.76
CA VAL A 54 -17.60 -13.71 4.84
C VAL A 54 -16.87 -12.51 5.43
N ILE A 55 -17.57 -11.37 5.47
CA ILE A 55 -17.10 -10.14 6.10
C ILE A 55 -18.22 -9.64 6.99
N GLY A 56 -18.02 -9.71 8.31
CA GLY A 56 -19.09 -9.46 9.27
C GLY A 56 -20.26 -10.44 9.06
N ASP A 57 -21.45 -9.90 8.82
CA ASP A 57 -22.68 -10.66 8.53
C ASP A 57 -22.88 -10.96 7.04
N LYS A 58 -22.07 -10.35 6.15
CA LYS A 58 -22.25 -10.46 4.70
C LYS A 58 -21.45 -11.61 4.11
N ARG A 59 -22.05 -12.26 3.12
CA ARG A 59 -21.52 -13.40 2.39
C ARG A 59 -21.46 -13.10 0.90
N PHE A 60 -20.31 -13.35 0.27
CA PHE A 60 -20.09 -13.14 -1.15
C PHE A 60 -19.50 -14.38 -1.80
N SER A 61 -19.94 -14.70 -3.01
CA SER A 61 -19.26 -15.69 -3.83
C SER A 61 -18.07 -15.06 -4.54
N LEU A 62 -16.92 -15.73 -4.47
CA LEU A 62 -15.67 -15.31 -5.07
C LEU A 62 -15.16 -16.40 -6.01
N SER A 63 -15.00 -16.05 -7.28
CA SER A 63 -14.49 -16.96 -8.30
C SER A 63 -13.05 -16.59 -8.66
N LEU A 64 -12.24 -17.62 -8.90
CA LEU A 64 -10.93 -17.46 -9.53
C LEU A 64 -11.01 -17.83 -11.01
N VAL A 65 -10.28 -17.09 -11.83
CA VAL A 65 -10.12 -17.36 -13.26
C VAL A 65 -8.65 -17.41 -13.61
N THR A 66 -8.32 -18.15 -14.66
CA THR A 66 -6.93 -18.41 -15.03
C THR A 66 -6.56 -17.78 -16.35
N THR A 67 -5.26 -17.59 -16.56
CA THR A 67 -4.68 -17.28 -17.86
C THR A 67 -3.41 -18.13 -18.01
N LYS A 68 -3.29 -18.83 -19.15
CA LYS A 68 -2.08 -19.58 -19.48
C LYS A 68 -0.96 -18.58 -19.76
N ALA A 69 0.14 -18.73 -19.04
CA ALA A 69 1.40 -18.02 -19.26
C ALA A 69 2.42 -19.02 -19.81
N GLY A 70 3.45 -18.54 -20.53
CA GLY A 70 4.47 -19.42 -21.12
C GLY A 70 5.18 -20.33 -20.11
N TYR A 71 5.19 -19.94 -18.82
CA TYR A 71 5.84 -20.64 -17.71
C TYR A 71 4.84 -21.16 -16.65
N GLY A 72 3.54 -21.24 -16.96
CA GLY A 72 2.54 -21.80 -16.03
C GLY A 72 1.16 -21.18 -16.12
N VAL A 73 0.44 -21.12 -15.00
CA VAL A 73 -0.92 -20.58 -14.94
C VAL A 73 -0.98 -19.42 -13.95
N ARG A 74 -1.46 -18.27 -14.42
CA ARG A 74 -1.73 -17.11 -13.57
C ARG A 74 -3.19 -17.11 -13.14
N TYR A 75 -3.41 -17.01 -11.84
CA TYR A 75 -4.73 -16.90 -11.23
C TYR A 75 -5.10 -15.45 -10.96
N TRP A 76 -6.37 -15.15 -11.14
CA TRP A 76 -6.97 -13.84 -10.97
C TRP A 76 -8.29 -13.99 -10.22
N TYR A 77 -8.69 -12.95 -9.50
CA TYR A 77 -10.07 -12.81 -9.07
C TYR A 77 -10.96 -12.44 -10.26
N SER A 78 -12.16 -13.01 -10.32
CA SER A 78 -13.26 -12.47 -11.10
C SER A 78 -14.02 -11.47 -10.25
N CYS A 79 -14.04 -10.19 -10.65
CA CYS A 79 -14.76 -9.17 -9.89
C CYS A 79 -16.26 -9.51 -9.81
N PRO A 80 -16.91 -9.47 -8.62
CA PRO A 80 -18.34 -9.76 -8.49
C PRO A 80 -19.23 -8.86 -9.35
N TYR A 81 -18.82 -7.61 -9.54
CA TYR A 81 -19.59 -6.59 -10.27
C TYR A 81 -19.37 -6.61 -11.78
N CYS A 82 -18.11 -6.47 -12.23
CA CYS A 82 -17.82 -6.34 -13.66
C CYS A 82 -17.33 -7.63 -14.32
N ARG A 83 -17.15 -8.72 -13.57
CA ARG A 83 -16.62 -10.03 -14.02
C ARG A 83 -15.24 -10.00 -14.70
N LYS A 84 -14.58 -8.83 -14.76
CA LYS A 84 -13.23 -8.67 -15.29
C LYS A 84 -12.22 -9.30 -14.34
N ARG A 85 -11.12 -9.79 -14.90
CA ARG A 85 -9.98 -10.37 -14.17
C ARG A 85 -9.24 -9.27 -13.40
N ARG A 86 -8.95 -9.51 -12.12
CA ARG A 86 -8.24 -8.57 -11.24
C ARG A 86 -7.21 -9.29 -10.38
N ALA A 87 -6.05 -8.65 -10.18
CA ALA A 87 -5.05 -9.15 -9.24
C ALA A 87 -5.48 -8.98 -7.79
N GLU A 88 -6.27 -7.92 -7.54
CA GLU A 88 -6.68 -7.50 -6.21
C GLU A 88 -8.16 -7.08 -6.22
N LEU A 89 -8.84 -7.37 -5.11
CA LEU A 89 -10.15 -6.83 -4.78
C LEU A 89 -10.06 -6.07 -3.46
N TYR A 90 -10.82 -4.99 -3.37
CA TYR A 90 -10.99 -4.16 -2.18
C TYR A 90 -12.23 -4.62 -1.47
N PHE A 91 -12.22 -4.57 -0.14
CA PHE A 91 -13.40 -4.87 0.63
C PHE A 91 -13.65 -3.89 1.75
N SER A 92 -14.93 -3.76 2.10
CA SER A 92 -15.45 -3.04 3.25
C SER A 92 -16.23 -4.01 4.11
N ARG A 93 -16.78 -3.55 5.25
CA ARG A 93 -17.67 -4.36 6.10
C ARG A 93 -18.89 -4.92 5.35
N LYS A 94 -19.27 -4.33 4.21
CA LYS A 94 -20.55 -4.59 3.55
C LYS A 94 -20.42 -5.09 2.11
N ASP A 95 -19.23 -5.04 1.51
CA ASP A 95 -19.08 -5.27 0.08
C ASP A 95 -17.61 -5.59 -0.31
N LEU A 96 -17.42 -6.22 -1.47
CA LEU A 96 -16.15 -6.63 -2.08
C LEU A 96 -16.17 -6.32 -3.60
N ALA A 97 -15.28 -5.44 -4.08
CA ALA A 97 -15.20 -5.12 -5.50
C ALA A 97 -13.80 -4.71 -5.98
N CYS A 98 -13.65 -4.54 -7.29
CA CYS A 98 -12.41 -4.05 -7.87
C CYS A 98 -12.32 -2.52 -7.85
N ARG A 99 -11.09 -1.99 -7.98
CA ARG A 99 -10.79 -0.54 -8.08
C ARG A 99 -11.75 0.22 -8.99
N ALA A 100 -12.00 -0.30 -10.18
CA ALA A 100 -12.80 0.38 -11.20
C ALA A 100 -14.29 0.43 -10.85
N CYS A 101 -14.82 -0.61 -10.20
CA CYS A 101 -16.23 -0.65 -9.80
C CYS A 101 -16.54 0.31 -8.65
N TRP A 102 -15.59 0.49 -7.73
CA TRP A 102 -15.70 1.45 -6.63
C TRP A 102 -15.08 2.82 -6.94
N ASN A 103 -14.68 3.05 -8.19
CA ASN A 103 -14.07 4.30 -8.64
C ASN A 103 -12.93 4.81 -7.73
N PHE A 104 -12.07 3.89 -7.28
CA PHE A 104 -10.93 4.25 -6.44
C PHE A 104 -9.81 4.89 -7.24
N HIS A 105 -9.32 6.01 -6.73
CA HIS A 105 -8.16 6.72 -7.26
C HIS A 105 -6.88 6.19 -6.62
N TYR A 106 -5.77 6.25 -7.34
CA TYR A 106 -4.47 6.09 -6.69
C TYR A 106 -4.16 7.37 -5.90
N ALA A 107 -3.63 7.24 -4.68
CA ALA A 107 -3.22 8.39 -3.88
C ALA A 107 -2.26 9.31 -4.66
N SER A 108 -1.38 8.71 -5.48
CA SER A 108 -0.45 9.43 -6.36
C SER A 108 -1.11 10.37 -7.38
N GLN A 109 -2.37 10.14 -7.76
CA GLN A 109 -3.12 11.04 -8.66
C GLN A 109 -3.53 12.36 -8.00
N SER A 110 -3.52 12.41 -6.67
CA SER A 110 -3.83 13.62 -5.90
C SER A 110 -2.61 14.25 -5.26
N GLU A 111 -1.41 13.69 -5.46
CA GLU A 111 -0.16 14.26 -4.96
C GLU A 111 0.15 15.59 -5.66
N ASN A 112 0.34 16.64 -4.86
CA ASN A 112 0.90 17.90 -5.34
C ASN A 112 2.44 17.78 -5.52
N LYS A 113 3.11 18.86 -5.95
CA LYS A 113 4.55 18.85 -6.23
C LYS A 113 5.39 18.46 -5.00
N LEU A 114 5.01 18.94 -3.82
CA LEU A 114 5.69 18.67 -2.55
C LEU A 114 5.46 17.22 -2.09
N ASP A 115 4.24 16.69 -2.24
CA ASP A 115 3.92 15.30 -1.92
C ASP A 115 4.72 14.32 -2.80
N ARG A 116 4.79 14.60 -4.11
CA ARG A 116 5.60 13.80 -5.06
C ARG A 116 7.08 13.82 -4.67
N LEU A 117 7.58 14.97 -4.26
CA LEU A 117 8.96 15.13 -3.83
C LEU A 117 9.24 14.34 -2.54
N ARG A 118 8.34 14.43 -1.55
CA ARG A 118 8.38 13.63 -0.31
C ARG A 118 8.38 12.13 -0.62
N ARG A 119 7.53 11.67 -1.53
CA ARG A 119 7.49 10.26 -1.96
C ARG A 119 8.81 9.86 -2.63
N LYS A 120 9.35 10.70 -3.51
CA LYS A 120 10.63 10.44 -4.19
C LYS A 120 11.77 10.30 -3.18
N VAL A 121 11.84 11.18 -2.18
CA VAL A 121 12.79 11.09 -1.07
C VAL A 121 12.67 9.75 -0.35
N ARG A 122 11.46 9.38 0.10
CA ARG A 122 11.24 8.12 0.84
C ARG A 122 11.60 6.88 0.02
N VAL A 123 11.17 6.83 -1.24
CA VAL A 123 11.51 5.73 -2.15
C VAL A 123 13.03 5.62 -2.35
N GLY A 124 13.71 6.74 -2.51
CA GLY A 124 15.18 6.78 -2.60
C GLY A 124 15.85 6.22 -1.34
N ARG A 125 15.40 6.63 -0.14
CA ARG A 125 15.89 6.05 1.11
C ARG A 125 15.64 4.54 1.19
N PHE A 126 14.43 4.07 0.89
CA PHE A 126 14.10 2.65 0.97
C PHE A 126 14.89 1.81 -0.04
N ALA A 127 15.26 2.37 -1.18
CA ALA A 127 16.13 1.69 -2.15
C ALA A 127 17.55 1.47 -1.62
N ILE A 128 18.05 2.36 -0.74
CA ILE A 128 19.38 2.25 -0.15
C ILE A 128 19.36 1.34 1.08
N TRP A 129 18.47 1.61 2.04
CA TRP A 129 18.50 0.96 3.37
C TRP A 129 17.38 -0.06 3.62
N GLY A 130 16.42 -0.20 2.71
CA GLY A 130 15.17 -0.90 2.98
C GLY A 130 14.19 -0.08 3.82
N TYR A 131 13.02 -0.65 4.09
CA TYR A 131 12.03 0.00 4.95
C TYR A 131 12.34 -0.23 6.42
N SER A 132 12.37 0.85 7.20
CA SER A 132 12.27 0.85 8.66
C SER A 132 11.63 2.16 9.14
N PRO A 133 11.10 2.23 10.37
CA PRO A 133 10.57 3.47 10.93
C PRO A 133 11.60 4.61 10.88
N ASP A 134 12.86 4.30 11.21
CA ASP A 134 13.96 5.27 11.21
C ASP A 134 14.30 5.77 9.80
N VAL A 135 14.36 4.86 8.82
CA VAL A 135 14.65 5.24 7.43
C VAL A 135 13.51 6.10 6.86
N SER A 136 12.26 5.83 7.26
CA SER A 136 11.09 6.60 6.83
C SER A 136 10.97 7.99 7.48
N ASP A 137 11.68 8.22 8.58
CA ASP A 137 11.67 9.48 9.33
C ASP A 137 12.62 10.50 8.69
N LEU A 138 12.04 11.48 7.98
CA LEU A 138 12.82 12.49 7.25
C LEU A 138 13.57 13.46 8.16
N THR A 139 13.26 13.52 9.46
CA THR A 139 14.00 14.36 10.42
C THR A 139 15.39 13.81 10.71
N LYS A 140 15.61 12.50 10.47
CA LYS A 140 16.92 11.87 10.60
C LYS A 140 17.78 12.16 9.38
N TYR A 141 19.03 12.55 9.59
CA TYR A 141 19.95 12.84 8.51
C TYR A 141 20.44 11.56 7.82
N VAL A 142 20.59 11.58 6.48
CA VAL A 142 20.95 10.40 5.69
C VAL A 142 22.30 9.78 6.06
N TYR A 143 23.23 10.60 6.56
CA TYR A 143 24.55 10.15 6.98
C TYR A 143 24.55 9.46 8.36
N ASN A 144 23.42 9.45 9.07
CA ASN A 144 23.28 8.70 10.33
C ASN A 144 23.07 7.20 10.08
N PHE A 145 22.72 6.79 8.85
CA PHE A 145 22.45 5.40 8.53
C PHE A 145 23.71 4.68 8.05
N ARG A 146 23.94 3.48 8.61
CA ARG A 146 25.08 2.64 8.22
C ARG A 146 24.89 2.06 6.82
N LYS A 147 26.02 1.80 6.15
CA LYS A 147 26.05 1.12 4.85
C LYS A 147 25.44 -0.29 4.94
N PRO A 148 24.53 -0.67 4.02
CA PRO A 148 24.02 -2.04 3.93
C PRO A 148 25.12 -3.09 3.69
N LYS A 149 24.87 -4.31 4.16
CA LYS A 149 25.75 -5.46 3.90
C LYS A 149 25.79 -5.75 2.39
N GLY A 150 26.99 -6.05 1.86
CA GLY A 150 27.18 -6.39 0.45
C GLY A 150 27.22 -5.21 -0.52
N MET A 151 26.91 -3.97 -0.09
CA MET A 151 27.06 -2.78 -0.94
C MET A 151 28.51 -2.29 -0.95
N ARG A 152 29.07 -1.95 -2.13
CA ARG A 152 30.41 -1.34 -2.22
C ARG A 152 30.39 0.08 -1.62
N CYS A 153 31.43 0.47 -0.87
CA CYS A 153 31.48 1.78 -0.20
C CYS A 153 31.33 2.94 -1.20
N ALA A 154 32.09 2.94 -2.29
CA ALA A 154 31.99 3.99 -3.32
C ALA A 154 30.57 4.14 -3.91
N THR A 155 29.85 3.03 -4.08
CA THR A 155 28.45 3.06 -4.54
C THR A 155 27.53 3.63 -3.48
N PHE A 156 27.73 3.23 -2.22
CA PHE A 156 26.97 3.76 -1.09
C PHE A 156 27.16 5.27 -0.96
N ASP A 157 28.40 5.74 -0.93
CA ASP A 157 28.72 7.17 -0.76
C ASP A 157 28.08 8.01 -1.88
N LYS A 158 28.13 7.52 -3.12
CA LYS A 158 27.46 8.17 -4.26
C LYS A 158 25.94 8.25 -4.07
N LEU A 159 25.29 7.14 -3.72
CA LEU A 159 23.84 7.09 -3.52
C LEU A 159 23.39 7.98 -2.37
N VAL A 160 24.14 7.99 -1.25
CA VAL A 160 23.85 8.84 -0.10
C VAL A 160 24.03 10.33 -0.45
N ALA A 161 25.07 10.69 -1.20
CA ALA A 161 25.27 12.06 -1.65
C ALA A 161 24.19 12.54 -2.64
N GLU A 162 23.71 11.67 -3.53
CA GLU A 162 22.55 11.96 -4.40
C GLU A 162 21.26 12.14 -3.58
N GLN A 163 21.04 11.27 -2.59
CA GLN A 163 19.89 11.31 -1.70
C GLN A 163 19.90 12.56 -0.81
N ALA A 164 21.05 12.94 -0.26
CA ALA A 164 21.23 14.15 0.54
C ALA A 164 20.82 15.41 -0.24
N ARG A 165 21.26 15.53 -1.50
CA ARG A 165 20.89 16.65 -2.38
C ARG A 165 19.39 16.70 -2.66
N LEU A 166 18.75 15.55 -2.86
CA LEU A 166 17.31 15.48 -3.06
C LEU A 166 16.53 15.90 -1.81
N GLU A 167 17.03 15.51 -0.63
CA GLU A 167 16.42 15.86 0.66
C GLU A 167 16.59 17.33 1.00
N GLU A 168 17.75 17.91 0.71
CA GLU A 168 17.96 19.35 0.83
C GLU A 168 16.96 20.14 -0.03
N TYR A 169 16.79 19.75 -1.30
CA TYR A 169 15.78 20.35 -2.18
C TYR A 169 14.35 20.19 -1.63
N TYR A 170 14.03 19.04 -1.03
CA TYR A 170 12.76 18.84 -0.34
C TYR A 170 12.58 19.77 0.86
N TRP A 171 13.58 19.89 1.73
CA TRP A 171 13.51 20.74 2.91
C TRP A 171 13.38 22.21 2.54
N GLN A 172 14.12 22.69 1.53
CA GLN A 172 13.97 24.04 1.00
C GLN A 172 12.55 24.32 0.50
N ALA A 173 11.90 23.35 -0.15
CA ALA A 173 10.52 23.48 -0.59
C ALA A 173 9.48 23.32 0.54
N PHE A 174 9.84 22.61 1.62
CA PHE A 174 8.94 22.29 2.73
C PHE A 174 8.94 23.33 3.85
N ILE A 175 10.09 23.94 4.15
CA ILE A 175 10.26 24.92 5.22
C ILE A 175 9.24 26.08 5.11
N PRO A 176 9.03 26.73 3.95
CA PRO A 176 8.06 27.82 3.85
C PRO A 176 6.63 27.40 4.17
N PHE A 177 6.28 26.14 3.88
CA PHE A 177 4.97 25.58 4.23
C PHE A 177 4.84 25.39 5.75
N VAL A 178 5.89 24.92 6.41
CA VAL A 178 5.93 24.78 7.87
C VAL A 178 5.85 26.15 8.54
N ASP A 179 6.66 27.11 8.10
CA ASP A 179 6.69 28.48 8.66
C ASP A 179 5.31 29.14 8.58
N LYS A 180 4.60 28.96 7.47
CA LYS A 180 3.22 29.46 7.32
C LYS A 180 2.24 28.81 8.31
N LEU A 181 2.46 27.55 8.69
CA LEU A 181 1.63 26.86 9.68
C LEU A 181 2.00 27.23 11.11
N THR A 182 3.28 27.50 11.38
CA THR A 182 3.82 27.77 12.72
C THR A 182 3.88 29.26 13.08
N SER A 183 3.72 30.17 12.11
CA SER A 183 3.80 31.63 12.30
C SER A 183 2.85 32.21 13.37
N GLY A 184 1.80 31.47 13.77
CA GLY A 184 0.88 31.86 14.84
C GLY A 184 1.10 31.14 16.19
N ILE A 185 2.04 30.21 16.27
CA ILE A 185 2.30 29.41 17.46
C ILE A 185 3.35 30.12 18.31
N LYS A 186 2.92 30.74 19.42
CA LYS A 186 3.85 31.21 20.45
C LYS A 186 4.39 29.99 21.20
N ILE A 187 5.64 29.62 20.93
CA ILE A 187 6.34 28.62 21.73
C ILE A 187 6.78 29.32 23.01
N THR A 188 6.01 29.16 24.09
CA THR A 188 6.46 29.56 25.43
C THR A 188 7.46 28.51 25.90
N ILE A 189 8.75 28.84 25.84
CA ILE A 189 9.79 28.00 26.43
C ILE A 189 9.79 28.36 27.93
N THR A 190 9.23 27.48 28.75
CA THR A 190 9.40 27.47 30.22
C THR A 190 10.75 26.90 30.60
#